data_AF-A0AAU7QUZ7-F1
#
_entry.id   AF-A0AAU7QUZ7-F1
#
_cell.length_a   1.000
_cell.length_b   1.000
_cell.length_c   1.000
_cell.angle_alpha   90.00
_cell.angle_beta   90.00
_cell.angle_gamma   90.00
#
_symmetry.space_group_name_H-M   'P 1'
#
loop_
_entity.id
_entity.type
_entity.pdbx_description
1 polymer ?
#
loop_
_entity_poly.entity_id
_entity_poly.type
_entity_poly.pdbx_seq_one_letter_code
_entity_poly.pdbx_strand_id
1 'polypeptide(L)'
;MGVRAVATITDQHGASRSFWAGWGSPEYQIPHVADFVAWADRHQRPLTVATWLAHADAFPGTLPRVEVTGTTAAHDTHIGDLDYRYQLTLHEDSNAVLLRVHRLRGPVGEPQPRLVAELTHATLYGEAARLCEVMADRAQQWADRHGGTPLPGNDPEEWRQRAARFREVHDSVPVTAIAANLDSRLVAATFDAPHPSIQVAGVWVFAYVDTHAVLRISAHLDEAAQWLRRPDGTVPMRVTVQGDPVFEG
;
A
#
# COMPACT_ATOMS: atom_id res chain seq x y z
N MET A 1 -20.71 16.63 13.91
CA MET A 1 -20.91 15.17 13.85
C MET A 1 -19.69 14.58 13.19
N GLY A 2 -19.06 13.57 13.81
CA GLY A 2 -17.86 12.93 13.24
C GLY A 2 -18.18 12.16 11.96
N VAL A 3 -17.17 12.02 11.10
CA VAL A 3 -17.25 11.25 9.85
C VAL A 3 -17.55 9.78 10.20
N ARG A 4 -18.64 9.22 9.67
CA ARG A 4 -19.00 7.81 9.88
C ARG A 4 -18.39 6.96 8.79
N ALA A 5 -17.60 5.96 9.16
CA ALA A 5 -17.08 5.00 8.19
C ALA A 5 -17.02 3.58 8.73
N VAL A 6 -16.98 2.64 7.80
CA VAL A 6 -16.75 1.21 8.09
C VAL A 6 -15.48 0.77 7.38
N ALA A 7 -14.63 0.04 8.09
CA ALA A 7 -13.47 -0.63 7.53
C ALA A 7 -13.68 -2.15 7.54
N THR A 8 -13.71 -2.75 6.36
CA THR A 8 -13.74 -4.20 6.17
C THR A 8 -12.32 -4.67 5.92
N ILE A 9 -11.82 -5.57 6.78
CA ILE A 9 -10.50 -6.17 6.67
C ILE A 9 -10.68 -7.63 6.27
N THR A 10 -10.03 -8.06 5.20
CA THR A 10 -10.07 -9.43 4.70
C THR A 10 -8.65 -9.94 4.51
N ASP A 11 -8.34 -11.11 5.05
CA ASP A 11 -7.06 -11.77 4.79
C ASP A 11 -7.14 -12.81 3.67
N GLN A 12 -5.97 -13.25 3.19
CA GLN A 12 -5.84 -14.20 2.09
C GLN A 12 -6.52 -15.56 2.32
N HIS A 13 -6.79 -15.91 3.58
CA HIS A 13 -7.45 -17.16 3.96
C HIS A 13 -8.98 -17.01 4.03
N GLY A 14 -9.50 -15.82 3.71
CA GLY A 14 -10.93 -15.52 3.66
C GLY A 14 -11.52 -15.09 5.00
N ALA A 15 -10.72 -14.91 6.06
CA ALA A 15 -11.25 -14.31 7.29
C ALA A 15 -11.54 -12.84 7.03
N SER A 16 -12.78 -12.41 7.33
CA SER A 16 -13.24 -11.06 7.07
C SER A 16 -13.98 -10.47 8.27
N ARG A 17 -13.64 -9.23 8.65
CA ARG A 17 -14.25 -8.51 9.77
C ARG A 17 -14.46 -7.04 9.43
N SER A 18 -15.59 -6.49 9.86
CA SER A 18 -15.97 -5.09 9.65
C SER A 18 -15.92 -4.32 10.97
N PHE A 19 -15.39 -3.10 10.94
CA PHE A 19 -15.20 -2.26 12.12
C PHE A 19 -15.71 -0.83 11.90
N TRP A 20 -16.29 -0.23 12.93
CA TRP A 20 -16.61 1.20 12.96
C TRP A 20 -15.34 2.03 13.06
N ALA A 21 -15.16 2.98 12.13
CA ALA A 21 -14.05 3.92 12.11
C ALA A 21 -14.53 5.30 12.57
N GLY A 22 -14.29 5.63 13.85
CA GLY A 22 -14.72 6.89 14.48
C GLY A 22 -14.06 8.16 13.93
N TRP A 23 -12.91 8.01 13.27
CA TRP A 23 -12.17 9.06 12.56
C TRP A 23 -12.04 8.68 11.08
N GLY A 24 -13.17 8.33 10.48
CA GLY A 24 -13.24 7.66 9.18
C GLY A 24 -12.81 8.47 7.96
N SER A 25 -12.15 9.62 8.11
CA SER A 25 -11.65 10.37 6.96
C SER A 25 -10.32 9.78 6.48
N PRO A 26 -10.04 9.81 5.16
CA PRO A 26 -8.82 9.24 4.61
C PRO A 26 -7.55 9.83 5.23
N GLU A 27 -7.57 11.13 5.57
CA GLU A 27 -6.43 11.84 6.15
C GLU A 27 -5.97 11.29 7.50
N TYR A 28 -6.87 10.68 8.27
CA TYR A 28 -6.52 10.01 9.53
C TYR A 28 -6.31 8.51 9.33
N GLN A 29 -7.21 7.85 8.60
CA GLN A 29 -7.24 6.40 8.54
C GLN A 29 -6.07 5.82 7.72
N ILE A 30 -5.69 6.43 6.59
CA ILE A 30 -4.61 5.93 5.73
C ILE A 30 -3.26 5.94 6.46
N PRO A 31 -2.86 7.03 7.15
CA PRO A 31 -1.65 7.01 7.98
C PRO A 31 -1.64 5.91 9.05
N HIS A 32 -2.78 5.61 9.70
CA HIS A 32 -2.81 4.54 10.70
C HIS A 32 -2.72 3.13 10.09
N VAL A 33 -3.25 2.94 8.88
CA VAL A 33 -3.02 1.70 8.12
C VAL A 33 -1.54 1.57 7.76
N ALA A 34 -0.89 2.66 7.32
CA ALA A 34 0.54 2.66 7.02
C ALA A 34 1.40 2.34 8.26
N ASP A 35 1.08 2.88 9.43
CA ASP A 35 1.77 2.52 10.68
C ASP A 35 1.61 1.02 11.02
N PHE A 36 0.42 0.45 10.80
CA PHE A 36 0.19 -0.96 11.02
C PHE A 36 1.06 -1.84 10.11
N VAL A 37 1.13 -1.52 8.82
CA VAL A 37 1.96 -2.28 7.88
C VAL A 37 3.44 -2.15 8.26
N ALA A 38 3.91 -0.93 8.53
CA ALA A 38 5.31 -0.71 8.96
C ALA A 38 5.63 -1.41 10.30
N TRP A 39 4.67 -1.47 11.22
CA TRP A 39 4.81 -2.22 12.47
C TRP A 39 4.88 -3.73 12.21
N ALA A 40 4.01 -4.26 11.36
CA ALA A 40 4.02 -5.68 11.00
C ALA A 40 5.36 -6.07 10.35
N ASP A 41 5.83 -5.28 9.39
CA ASP A 41 7.12 -5.47 8.72
C ASP A 41 8.29 -5.48 9.70
N ARG A 42 8.37 -4.46 10.57
CA ARG A 42 9.44 -4.34 11.57
C ARG A 42 9.51 -5.53 12.51
N HIS A 43 8.36 -6.11 12.85
CA HIS A 43 8.26 -7.25 13.76
C HIS A 43 8.15 -8.59 13.04
N GLN A 44 8.31 -8.62 11.70
CA GLN A 44 8.19 -9.82 10.87
C GLN A 44 6.88 -10.58 11.15
N ARG A 45 5.77 -9.85 11.31
CA ARG A 45 4.45 -10.42 11.57
C ARG A 45 3.71 -10.62 10.26
N PRO A 46 2.99 -11.75 10.09
CA PRO A 46 2.19 -11.96 8.89
C PRO A 46 1.02 -10.97 8.84
N LEU A 47 0.68 -10.47 7.66
CA LEU A 47 -0.47 -9.59 7.46
C LEU A 47 -1.77 -10.41 7.47
N THR A 48 -2.42 -10.44 8.63
CA THR A 48 -3.69 -11.16 8.85
C THR A 48 -4.67 -10.31 9.65
N VAL A 49 -5.94 -10.73 9.70
CA VAL A 49 -6.94 -10.10 10.58
C VAL A 49 -6.51 -10.20 12.05
N ALA A 50 -5.87 -11.29 12.46
CA ALA A 50 -5.36 -11.45 13.82
C ALA A 50 -4.26 -10.43 14.15
N THR A 51 -3.33 -10.20 13.21
CA THR A 51 -2.26 -9.20 13.37
C THR A 51 -2.82 -7.78 13.41
N TRP A 52 -3.86 -7.48 12.62
CA TRP A 52 -4.60 -6.22 12.70
C TRP A 52 -5.19 -5.98 14.09
N LEU A 53 -5.88 -6.98 14.65
CA LEU A 53 -6.48 -6.89 15.98
C LEU A 53 -5.41 -6.70 17.06
N ALA A 54 -4.31 -7.45 16.98
CA ALA A 54 -3.19 -7.32 17.92
C ALA A 54 -2.58 -5.90 17.88
N HIS A 55 -2.44 -5.31 16.69
CA HIS A 55 -1.98 -3.92 16.56
C HIS A 55 -2.99 -2.94 17.16
N ALA A 56 -4.28 -3.08 16.82
CA ALA A 56 -5.33 -2.20 17.34
C ALA A 56 -5.44 -2.26 18.88
N ASP A 57 -5.21 -3.44 19.48
CA ASP A 57 -5.19 -3.63 20.93
C ASP A 57 -3.92 -3.04 21.58
N ALA A 58 -2.76 -3.13 20.92
CA ALA A 58 -1.50 -2.55 21.40
C ALA A 58 -1.44 -1.02 21.27
N PHE A 59 -2.15 -0.44 20.29
CA PHE A 59 -2.18 0.99 19.98
C PHE A 59 -3.62 1.51 19.98
N PRO A 60 -4.27 1.60 21.16
CA PRO A 60 -5.67 2.00 21.25
C PRO A 60 -5.88 3.41 20.67
N GLY A 61 -6.96 3.57 19.90
CA GLY A 61 -7.32 4.85 19.27
C GLY A 61 -6.69 5.10 17.89
N THR A 62 -5.85 4.19 17.38
CA THR A 62 -5.25 4.32 16.03
C THR A 62 -6.08 3.64 14.94
N LEU A 63 -6.40 2.36 15.11
CA LEU A 63 -7.16 1.56 14.14
C LEU A 63 -8.58 1.26 14.62
N PRO A 64 -9.54 1.11 13.69
CA PRO A 64 -10.88 0.60 13.97
C PRO A 64 -10.84 -0.76 14.67
N ARG A 65 -11.46 -0.81 15.85
CA ARG A 65 -11.50 -2.01 16.71
C ARG A 65 -12.90 -2.44 17.12
N VAL A 66 -13.86 -1.52 17.09
CA VAL A 66 -15.26 -1.78 17.44
C VAL A 66 -15.93 -2.47 16.26
N GLU A 67 -16.26 -3.74 16.41
CA GLU A 67 -16.86 -4.53 15.34
C GLU A 67 -18.27 -4.08 14.98
N VAL A 68 -18.58 -4.19 13.70
CA VAL A 68 -19.94 -4.04 13.17
C VAL A 68 -20.60 -5.41 13.15
N THR A 69 -21.45 -5.69 14.14
CA THR A 69 -22.20 -6.94 14.23
C THR A 69 -23.71 -6.70 14.15
N GLY A 70 -24.43 -7.58 13.46
CA GLY A 70 -25.90 -7.55 13.40
C GLY A 70 -26.52 -6.32 12.73
N THR A 71 -25.76 -5.55 11.95
CA THR A 71 -26.27 -4.38 11.22
C THR A 71 -25.97 -4.49 9.73
N THR A 72 -26.78 -3.82 8.90
CA THR A 72 -26.57 -3.74 7.46
C THR A 72 -25.31 -2.96 7.07
N ALA A 73 -24.72 -2.19 8.00
CA ALA A 73 -23.49 -1.44 7.78
C ALA A 73 -22.26 -2.33 7.52
N ALA A 74 -22.32 -3.61 7.90
CA ALA A 74 -21.29 -4.60 7.57
C ALA A 74 -21.35 -5.06 6.10
N HIS A 75 -22.46 -4.83 5.38
CA HIS A 75 -22.58 -5.23 3.99
C HIS A 75 -21.92 -4.21 3.06
N ASP A 76 -21.08 -4.67 2.14
CA ASP A 76 -20.31 -3.83 1.19
C ASP A 76 -21.16 -2.96 0.26
N THR A 77 -22.44 -3.30 0.06
CA THR A 77 -23.39 -2.51 -0.73
C THR A 77 -24.13 -1.44 0.08
N HIS A 78 -24.05 -1.48 1.41
CA HIS A 78 -24.76 -0.52 2.26
C HIS A 78 -24.07 0.84 2.25
N ILE A 79 -24.78 1.88 1.81
CA ILE A 79 -24.32 3.27 1.89
C ILE A 79 -24.82 3.91 3.19
N GLY A 80 -26.14 3.88 3.41
CA GLY A 80 -26.78 4.39 4.62
C GLY A 80 -26.34 5.81 4.96
N ASP A 81 -25.88 5.99 6.19
CA ASP A 81 -25.32 7.24 6.70
C ASP A 81 -23.79 7.20 6.85
N LEU A 82 -23.12 6.38 6.05
CA LEU A 82 -21.66 6.33 5.99
C LEU A 82 -21.13 7.41 5.04
N ASP A 83 -20.05 8.07 5.42
CA ASP A 83 -19.28 8.98 4.57
C ASP A 83 -18.23 8.22 3.75
N TYR A 84 -17.59 7.22 4.36
CA TYR A 84 -16.56 6.41 3.72
C TYR A 84 -16.71 4.92 4.00
N ARG A 85 -16.18 4.11 3.09
CA ARG A 85 -15.94 2.68 3.28
C ARG A 85 -14.52 2.32 2.89
N TYR A 86 -13.86 1.59 3.78
CA TYR A 86 -12.52 1.07 3.57
C TYR A 86 -12.63 -0.44 3.35
N GLN A 87 -11.93 -0.94 2.33
CA GLN A 87 -11.73 -2.36 2.09
C GLN A 87 -10.23 -2.61 2.08
N LEU A 88 -9.74 -3.31 3.10
CA LEU A 88 -8.32 -3.67 3.23
C LEU A 88 -8.19 -5.17 3.00
N THR A 89 -7.47 -5.53 1.95
CA THR A 89 -7.06 -6.91 1.70
C THR A 89 -5.62 -7.10 2.17
N LEU A 90 -5.39 -8.14 2.98
CA LEU A 90 -4.10 -8.50 3.55
C LEU A 90 -3.62 -9.82 2.93
N HIS A 91 -2.42 -9.81 2.37
CA HIS A 91 -1.76 -10.99 1.81
C HIS A 91 -0.56 -11.34 2.67
N GLU A 92 -0.66 -12.45 3.41
CA GLU A 92 0.41 -12.94 4.28
C GLU A 92 1.59 -13.48 3.46
N ASP A 93 1.36 -14.23 2.38
CA ASP A 93 2.44 -14.90 1.62
C ASP A 93 3.37 -13.92 0.91
N SER A 94 2.79 -12.86 0.34
CA SER A 94 3.51 -11.82 -0.39
C SER A 94 3.80 -10.59 0.48
N ASN A 95 3.40 -10.63 1.76
CA ASN A 95 3.43 -9.49 2.67
C ASN A 95 2.90 -8.21 2.01
N ALA A 96 1.79 -8.32 1.28
CA ALA A 96 1.22 -7.25 0.47
C ALA A 96 -0.13 -6.78 1.02
N VAL A 97 -0.46 -5.52 0.75
CA VAL A 97 -1.75 -4.93 1.08
C VAL A 97 -2.39 -4.29 -0.13
N LEU A 98 -3.72 -4.29 -0.15
CA LEU A 98 -4.54 -3.49 -1.04
C LEU A 98 -5.61 -2.78 -0.23
N LEU A 99 -5.52 -1.46 -0.15
CA LEU A 99 -6.51 -0.61 0.50
C LEU A 99 -7.32 0.13 -0.55
N ARG A 100 -8.63 -0.09 -0.56
CA ARG A 100 -9.60 0.70 -1.33
C ARG A 100 -10.42 1.57 -0.39
N VAL A 101 -10.53 2.85 -0.73
CA VAL A 101 -11.33 3.80 0.02
C VAL A 101 -12.38 4.39 -0.90
N HIS A 102 -13.64 4.16 -0.56
CA HIS A 102 -14.78 4.72 -1.25
C HIS A 102 -15.38 5.86 -0.43
N ARG A 103 -15.59 7.00 -1.07
CA ARG A 103 -16.50 8.03 -0.55
C ARG A 103 -17.91 7.65 -0.95
N LEU A 104 -18.77 7.49 0.05
CA LEU A 104 -20.15 7.05 -0.13
C LEU A 104 -21.12 8.23 -0.22
N ARG A 105 -20.76 9.39 0.32
CA ARG A 105 -21.52 10.64 0.24
C ARG A 105 -20.63 11.79 -0.20
N GLY A 106 -21.11 12.58 -1.16
CA GLY A 106 -20.39 13.73 -1.73
C GLY A 106 -21.34 14.84 -2.19
N PRO A 107 -20.82 15.89 -2.85
CA PRO A 107 -21.63 16.98 -3.39
C PRO A 107 -22.74 16.45 -4.31
N VAL A 108 -23.87 17.16 -4.32
CA VAL A 108 -24.99 16.84 -5.22
C VAL A 108 -24.50 16.89 -6.66
N GLY A 109 -24.74 15.82 -7.43
CA GLY A 109 -24.38 15.72 -8.84
C GLY A 109 -23.16 14.84 -9.15
N GLU A 110 -22.42 14.36 -8.15
CA GLU A 110 -21.36 13.37 -8.36
C GLU A 110 -21.90 11.92 -8.28
N PRO A 111 -21.39 10.99 -9.11
CA PRO A 111 -21.71 9.57 -8.98
C PRO A 111 -21.21 9.03 -7.63
N GLN A 112 -22.09 8.29 -6.94
CA GLN A 112 -21.84 7.67 -5.64
C GLN A 112 -22.20 6.19 -5.71
N PRO A 113 -21.40 5.27 -5.13
CA PRO A 113 -20.13 5.51 -4.42
C PRO A 113 -18.97 5.83 -5.37
N ARG A 114 -17.97 6.59 -4.90
CA ARG A 114 -16.78 6.97 -5.66
C ARG A 114 -15.52 6.44 -5.00
N LEU A 115 -14.68 5.73 -5.76
CA LEU A 115 -13.34 5.36 -5.32
C LEU A 115 -12.48 6.63 -5.21
N VAL A 116 -11.93 6.90 -4.03
CA VAL A 116 -11.10 8.08 -3.75
C VAL A 116 -9.64 7.72 -3.48
N ALA A 117 -9.36 6.47 -3.13
CA ALA A 117 -8.00 5.95 -3.04
C ALA A 117 -7.99 4.44 -3.33
N GLU A 118 -7.00 3.99 -4.09
CA GLU A 118 -6.63 2.59 -4.24
C GLU A 118 -5.11 2.52 -4.03
N LEU A 119 -4.70 1.92 -2.92
CA LEU A 119 -3.32 1.93 -2.45
C LEU A 119 -2.81 0.52 -2.26
N THR A 120 -1.63 0.25 -2.79
CA THR A 120 -0.90 -1.01 -2.58
C THR A 120 0.17 -0.79 -1.52
N HIS A 121 0.89 -1.86 -1.12
CA HIS A 121 2.07 -1.71 -0.27
C HIS A 121 3.07 -0.68 -0.86
N ALA A 122 3.25 -0.68 -2.18
CA ALA A 122 4.14 0.25 -2.88
C ALA A 122 3.72 1.73 -2.75
N THR A 123 2.43 2.03 -2.78
CA THR A 123 1.92 3.43 -2.83
C THR A 123 1.39 3.94 -1.49
N LEU A 124 1.15 3.05 -0.53
CA LEU A 124 0.55 3.38 0.77
C LEU A 124 1.37 4.41 1.54
N TYR A 125 2.69 4.21 1.64
CA TYR A 125 3.57 5.09 2.42
C TYR A 125 3.71 6.49 1.80
N GLY A 126 3.80 6.58 0.47
CA GLY A 126 3.83 7.86 -0.22
C GLY A 126 2.54 8.68 -0.01
N GLU A 127 1.38 8.02 -0.09
CA GLU A 127 0.10 8.68 0.18
C GLU A 127 -0.07 9.03 1.67
N ALA A 128 0.34 8.15 2.58
CA ALA A 128 0.32 8.43 4.01
C ALA A 128 1.21 9.63 4.37
N ALA A 129 2.40 9.75 3.78
CA ALA A 129 3.27 10.91 3.94
C ALA A 129 2.58 12.19 3.46
N ARG A 130 2.02 12.17 2.25
CA ARG A 130 1.30 13.32 1.67
C ARG A 130 0.14 13.78 2.55
N LEU A 131 -0.63 12.84 3.10
CA LEU A 131 -1.75 13.14 3.99
C LEU A 131 -1.28 13.70 5.34
N CYS A 132 -0.16 13.20 5.88
CA CYS A 132 0.44 13.76 7.09
C CYS A 132 0.90 15.22 6.87
N GLU A 133 1.50 15.56 5.73
CA GLU A 133 1.83 16.96 5.40
C GLU A 133 0.57 17.85 5.33
N VAL A 134 -0.50 17.36 4.70
CA VAL A 134 -1.80 18.08 4.67
C VAL A 134 -2.33 18.33 6.08
N MET A 135 -2.18 17.35 6.98
CA MET A 135 -2.59 17.49 8.37
C MET A 135 -1.71 18.48 9.14
N ALA A 136 -0.39 18.46 8.90
CA ALA A 136 0.54 19.43 9.47
C ALA A 136 0.18 20.87 9.06
N ASP A 137 -0.10 21.09 7.77
CA ASP A 137 -0.48 22.40 7.25
C ASP A 137 -1.81 22.89 7.85
N ARG A 138 -2.80 22.01 7.97
CA ARG A 138 -4.08 22.33 8.62
C ARG A 138 -3.91 22.66 10.09
N ALA A 139 -3.08 21.90 10.80
CA ALA A 139 -2.76 22.15 12.20
C ALA A 139 -2.06 23.50 12.39
N GLN A 140 -1.08 23.82 11.53
CA GLN A 140 -0.35 25.08 11.58
C GLN A 140 -1.28 26.26 11.32
N GLN A 141 -2.10 26.19 10.28
CA GLN A 141 -3.07 27.24 9.97
C GLN A 141 -4.08 27.46 11.10
N TRP A 142 -4.44 26.40 11.83
CA TRP A 142 -5.29 26.53 13.01
C TRP A 142 -4.56 27.28 14.13
N ALA A 143 -3.32 26.87 14.45
CA ALA A 143 -2.51 27.51 15.47
C ALA A 143 -2.30 29.00 15.18
N ASP A 144 -1.96 29.34 13.94
CA ASP A 144 -1.76 30.73 13.50
C ASP A 144 -3.01 31.60 13.72
N ARG A 145 -4.20 31.02 13.53
CA ARG A 145 -5.49 31.72 13.78
C ARG A 145 -5.85 31.83 15.26
N HIS A 146 -5.26 31.02 16.13
CA HIS A 146 -5.64 30.91 17.54
C HIS A 146 -4.48 31.22 18.50
N GLY A 147 -3.55 32.08 18.07
CA GLY A 147 -2.49 32.61 18.95
C GLY A 147 -1.27 31.70 19.12
N GLY A 148 -1.00 30.83 18.16
CA GLY A 148 0.21 30.01 18.09
C GLY A 148 0.13 28.66 18.81
N THR A 149 -0.95 28.38 19.54
CA THR A 149 -1.15 27.09 20.21
C THR A 149 -1.89 26.13 19.26
N PRO A 150 -1.42 24.91 19.01
CA PRO A 150 -2.17 23.92 18.24
C PRO A 150 -3.32 23.29 19.07
N LEU A 151 -4.27 22.66 18.39
CA LEU A 151 -5.29 21.83 19.03
C LEU A 151 -4.63 20.64 19.74
N PRO A 152 -5.07 20.25 20.96
CA PRO A 152 -4.58 19.05 21.62
C PRO A 152 -4.71 17.80 20.72
N GLY A 153 -3.61 17.06 20.55
CA GLY A 153 -3.56 15.88 19.68
C GLY A 153 -3.46 16.17 18.17
N ASN A 154 -3.16 17.42 17.80
CA ASN A 154 -2.99 17.83 16.42
C ASN A 154 -1.79 18.79 16.29
N ASP A 155 -0.60 18.33 16.73
CA ASP A 155 0.65 19.08 16.62
C ASP A 155 1.19 19.04 15.17
N PRO A 156 1.44 20.18 14.52
CA PRO A 156 2.03 20.23 13.19
C PRO A 156 3.36 19.45 13.09
N GLU A 157 4.20 19.50 14.12
CA GLU A 157 5.54 18.91 14.05
C GLU A 157 5.48 17.38 14.15
N GLU A 158 4.59 16.84 14.99
CA GLU A 158 4.34 15.40 15.04
C GLU A 158 3.88 14.85 13.67
N TRP A 159 3.01 15.59 12.97
CA TRP A 159 2.57 15.23 11.63
C TRP A 159 3.71 15.26 10.60
N ARG A 160 4.58 16.28 10.63
CA ARG A 160 5.76 16.36 9.75
C ARG A 160 6.76 15.23 10.04
N GLN A 161 7.01 14.94 11.31
CA GLN A 161 7.88 13.84 11.70
C GLN A 161 7.32 12.50 11.23
N ARG A 162 6.00 12.30 11.32
CA ARG A 162 5.32 11.11 10.79
C ARG A 162 5.42 11.04 9.26
N ALA A 163 5.25 12.16 8.56
CA ALA A 163 5.43 12.24 7.11
C ALA A 163 6.86 11.87 6.67
N ALA A 164 7.87 12.41 7.35
CA ALA A 164 9.28 12.11 7.08
C ALA A 164 9.59 10.61 7.23
N ARG A 165 9.07 9.97 8.28
CA ARG A 165 9.21 8.53 8.50
C ARG A 165 8.57 7.71 7.38
N PHE A 166 7.38 8.10 6.92
CA PHE A 166 6.74 7.40 5.81
C PHE A 166 7.49 7.59 4.49
N ARG A 167 8.09 8.76 4.25
CA ARG A 167 8.98 8.98 3.09
C ARG A 167 10.20 8.06 3.15
N GLU A 168 10.85 7.96 4.31
CA GLU A 168 11.98 7.03 4.51
C GLU A 168 11.61 5.57 4.22
N VAL A 169 10.44 5.12 4.68
CA VAL A 169 9.95 3.76 4.39
C VAL A 169 9.58 3.61 2.91
N HIS A 170 8.94 4.61 2.31
CA HIS A 170 8.58 4.61 0.89
C HIS A 170 9.80 4.48 -0.02
N ASP A 171 10.88 5.19 0.31
CA ASP A 171 12.13 5.21 -0.44
C ASP A 171 13.02 3.97 -0.15
N SER A 172 12.58 3.08 0.74
CA SER A 172 13.32 1.86 1.07
C SER A 172 13.32 0.85 -0.09
N VAL A 173 14.37 0.03 -0.16
CA VAL A 173 14.53 -1.00 -1.20
C VAL A 173 13.35 -1.98 -1.24
N PRO A 174 12.82 -2.51 -0.12
CA PRO A 174 11.68 -3.43 -0.17
C PRO A 174 10.44 -2.83 -0.83
N VAL A 175 10.07 -1.60 -0.48
CA VAL A 175 8.88 -0.93 -1.04
C VAL A 175 9.10 -0.60 -2.52
N THR A 176 10.29 -0.11 -2.86
CA THR A 176 10.68 0.19 -4.24
C THR A 176 10.66 -1.06 -5.12
N ALA A 177 11.13 -2.21 -4.60
CA ALA A 177 11.11 -3.48 -5.32
C ALA A 177 9.67 -3.96 -5.60
N ILE A 178 8.76 -3.83 -4.62
CA ILE A 178 7.33 -4.14 -4.83
C ILE A 178 6.75 -3.22 -5.91
N ALA A 179 7.05 -1.92 -5.86
CA ALA A 179 6.58 -0.96 -6.86
C ALA A 179 7.03 -1.36 -8.27
N ALA A 180 8.30 -1.74 -8.43
CA ALA A 180 8.84 -2.15 -9.72
C ALA A 180 8.23 -3.46 -10.25
N ASN A 181 7.87 -4.39 -9.36
CA ASN A 181 7.17 -5.62 -9.74
C ASN A 181 5.73 -5.32 -10.21
N LEU A 182 5.03 -4.41 -9.54
CA LEU A 182 3.67 -4.00 -9.91
C LEU A 182 3.62 -3.21 -11.22
N ASP A 183 4.66 -2.43 -11.55
CA ASP A 183 4.79 -1.73 -12.84
C ASP A 183 5.38 -2.62 -13.96
N SER A 184 5.54 -3.92 -13.72
CA SER A 184 6.11 -4.82 -14.71
C SER A 184 5.28 -4.88 -15.99
N ARG A 185 5.96 -4.97 -17.14
CA ARG A 185 5.32 -4.95 -18.46
C ARG A 185 5.65 -6.21 -19.23
N LEU A 186 4.62 -6.92 -19.65
CA LEU A 186 4.76 -8.02 -20.60
C LEU A 186 4.70 -7.47 -22.02
N VAL A 187 5.73 -7.74 -22.81
CA VAL A 187 5.78 -7.44 -24.24
C VAL A 187 5.62 -8.75 -24.99
N ALA A 188 4.50 -8.90 -25.70
CA ALA A 188 4.25 -10.05 -26.54
C ALA A 188 5.21 -10.08 -27.73
N ALA A 189 5.54 -11.29 -28.20
CA ALA A 189 6.25 -11.47 -29.45
C ALA A 189 5.45 -10.87 -30.62
N THR A 190 6.14 -10.20 -31.52
CA THR A 190 5.60 -9.67 -32.77
C THR A 190 6.44 -10.17 -33.94
N PHE A 191 6.02 -9.89 -35.18
CA PHE A 191 6.83 -10.22 -36.35
C PHE A 191 8.21 -9.54 -36.31
N ASP A 192 8.26 -8.27 -35.89
CA ASP A 192 9.49 -7.47 -35.85
C ASP A 192 10.33 -7.72 -34.58
N ALA A 193 9.70 -8.19 -33.50
CA ALA A 193 10.34 -8.59 -32.25
C ALA A 193 9.87 -10.00 -31.86
N PRO A 194 10.46 -11.07 -32.41
CA PRO A 194 9.90 -12.43 -32.35
C PRO A 194 10.04 -13.12 -31.00
N HIS A 195 10.59 -12.45 -29.99
CA HIS A 195 10.78 -13.01 -28.65
C HIS A 195 9.93 -12.23 -27.64
N PRO A 196 9.09 -12.91 -26.83
CA PRO A 196 8.38 -12.22 -25.77
C PRO A 196 9.36 -11.79 -24.68
N SER A 197 9.03 -10.72 -23.98
CA SER A 197 9.84 -10.21 -22.88
C SER A 197 9.00 -9.67 -21.72
N ILE A 198 9.63 -9.60 -20.56
CA ILE A 198 9.09 -8.92 -19.37
C ILE A 198 10.07 -7.81 -18.98
N GLN A 199 9.55 -6.62 -18.72
CA GLN A 199 10.31 -5.51 -18.15
C GLN A 199 9.99 -5.35 -16.67
N VAL A 200 11.02 -5.34 -15.83
CA VAL A 200 10.90 -5.10 -14.38
C VAL A 200 12.05 -4.20 -13.94
N ALA A 201 11.78 -3.05 -13.33
CA ALA A 201 12.82 -2.12 -12.87
C ALA A 201 13.86 -1.75 -13.95
N GLY A 202 13.46 -1.64 -15.23
CA GLY A 202 14.38 -1.40 -16.35
C GLY A 202 15.21 -2.60 -16.80
N VAL A 203 15.10 -3.76 -16.13
CA VAL A 203 15.66 -5.04 -16.58
C VAL A 203 14.71 -5.63 -17.62
N TRP A 204 15.23 -6.01 -18.78
CA TRP A 204 14.47 -6.72 -19.82
C TRP A 204 14.83 -8.19 -19.87
N VAL A 205 13.87 -9.06 -19.60
CA VAL A 205 14.05 -10.51 -19.62
C VAL A 205 13.30 -11.10 -20.80
N PHE A 206 14.02 -11.73 -21.72
CA PHE A 206 13.49 -12.48 -22.86
C PHE A 206 13.49 -13.96 -22.53
N ALA A 207 12.40 -14.66 -22.86
CA ALA A 207 12.29 -16.11 -22.73
C ALA A 207 11.71 -16.71 -24.02
N TYR A 208 12.49 -17.52 -24.73
CA TYR A 208 12.09 -18.07 -26.03
C TYR A 208 12.77 -19.40 -26.33
N VAL A 209 12.16 -20.21 -27.20
CA VAL A 209 12.78 -21.43 -27.72
C VAL A 209 13.43 -21.09 -29.05
N ASP A 210 14.72 -21.41 -29.20
CA ASP A 210 15.45 -21.13 -30.43
C ASP A 210 15.24 -22.21 -31.51
N THR A 211 15.88 -22.02 -32.67
CA THR A 211 15.79 -22.93 -33.82
C THR A 211 16.39 -24.32 -33.58
N HIS A 212 17.12 -24.50 -32.48
CA HIS A 212 17.70 -25.78 -32.06
C HIS A 212 16.88 -26.45 -30.95
N ALA A 213 15.66 -25.98 -30.71
CA ALA A 213 14.77 -26.46 -29.64
C ALA A 213 15.36 -26.28 -28.23
N VAL A 214 16.17 -25.24 -28.02
CA VAL A 214 16.73 -24.89 -26.70
C VAL A 214 15.97 -23.70 -26.12
N LEU A 215 15.51 -23.83 -24.87
CA LEU A 215 14.96 -22.69 -24.13
C LEU A 215 16.09 -21.73 -23.77
N ARG A 216 15.97 -20.48 -24.21
CA ARG A 216 16.90 -19.39 -23.90
C ARG A 216 16.22 -18.36 -23.03
N ILE A 217 16.93 -17.97 -21.97
CA ILE A 217 16.59 -16.81 -21.14
C ILE A 217 17.73 -15.81 -21.30
N SER A 218 17.40 -14.56 -21.63
CA SER A 218 18.39 -13.48 -21.77
C SER A 218 17.91 -12.28 -20.97
N ALA A 219 18.79 -11.70 -20.16
CA ALA A 219 18.52 -10.51 -19.37
C ALA A 219 19.39 -9.35 -19.87
N HIS A 220 18.75 -8.25 -20.25
CA HIS A 220 19.38 -7.00 -20.64
C HIS A 220 19.32 -6.04 -19.45
N LEU A 221 20.48 -5.51 -19.06
CA LEU A 221 20.67 -4.74 -17.82
C LEU A 221 21.06 -3.28 -18.06
N ASP A 222 21.15 -2.85 -19.33
CA ASP A 222 21.64 -1.52 -19.71
C ASP A 222 20.80 -0.40 -19.10
N GLU A 223 19.51 -0.64 -18.92
CA GLU A 223 18.53 0.30 -18.34
C GLU A 223 18.11 -0.05 -16.92
N ALA A 224 18.77 -1.02 -16.27
CA ALA A 224 18.44 -1.43 -14.91
C ALA A 224 18.46 -0.23 -13.94
N ALA A 225 17.44 -0.15 -13.09
CA ALA A 225 17.28 0.94 -12.13
C ALA A 225 18.50 1.08 -11.20
N GLN A 226 18.84 2.33 -10.85
CA GLN A 226 20.07 2.62 -10.09
C GLN A 226 20.11 1.93 -8.72
N TRP A 227 18.97 1.83 -8.03
CA TRP A 227 18.88 1.16 -6.72
C TRP A 227 19.14 -0.36 -6.80
N LEU A 228 19.04 -0.95 -7.99
CA LEU A 228 19.32 -2.36 -8.23
C LEU A 228 20.80 -2.59 -8.60
N ARG A 229 21.55 -1.54 -8.96
CA ARG A 229 22.96 -1.65 -9.34
C ARG A 229 23.86 -1.60 -8.11
N ARG A 230 24.83 -2.51 -8.07
CA ARG A 230 25.94 -2.46 -7.12
C ARG A 230 26.92 -1.35 -7.50
N PRO A 231 27.80 -0.91 -6.57
CA PRO A 231 28.81 0.11 -6.86
C PRO A 231 29.78 -0.25 -7.99
N ASP A 232 29.98 -1.54 -8.27
CA ASP A 232 30.81 -2.05 -9.38
C ASP A 232 30.07 -2.05 -10.73
N GLY A 233 28.82 -1.57 -10.77
CA GLY A 233 27.99 -1.49 -11.96
C GLY A 233 27.23 -2.78 -12.28
N THR A 234 27.42 -3.86 -11.52
CA THR A 234 26.70 -5.13 -11.72
C THR A 234 25.30 -5.12 -11.09
N VAL A 235 24.43 -6.02 -11.52
CA VAL A 235 23.10 -6.24 -10.94
C VAL A 235 23.12 -7.58 -10.21
N PRO A 236 22.76 -7.64 -8.92
CA PRO A 236 22.65 -8.90 -8.21
C PRO A 236 21.53 -9.74 -8.83
N MET A 237 21.83 -10.99 -9.14
CA MET A 237 20.89 -11.89 -9.81
C MET A 237 20.92 -13.28 -9.17
N ARG A 238 19.72 -13.83 -8.97
CA ARG A 238 19.51 -15.24 -8.62
C ARG A 238 18.53 -15.84 -9.61
N VAL A 239 18.90 -16.96 -10.21
CA VAL A 239 18.02 -17.72 -11.11
C VAL A 239 17.71 -19.05 -10.45
N THR A 240 16.42 -19.38 -10.35
CA THR A 240 15.95 -20.64 -9.81
C THR A 240 15.16 -21.44 -10.84
N VAL A 241 15.26 -22.75 -10.79
CA VAL A 241 14.45 -23.70 -11.57
C VAL A 241 13.73 -24.60 -10.58
N GLN A 242 12.40 -24.56 -10.58
CA GLN A 242 11.58 -25.30 -9.61
C GLN A 242 11.92 -24.97 -8.14
N GLY A 243 12.41 -23.75 -7.89
CA GLY A 243 12.83 -23.30 -6.57
C GLY A 243 14.32 -23.51 -6.27
N ASP A 244 15.00 -24.38 -7.01
CA ASP A 244 16.42 -24.66 -6.80
C ASP A 244 17.31 -23.61 -7.51
N PRO A 245 18.29 -22.99 -6.82
CA PRO A 245 19.18 -22.02 -7.43
C PRO A 245 20.12 -22.69 -8.43
N VAL A 246 20.09 -22.21 -9.68
CA VAL A 246 21.00 -22.65 -10.77
C VAL A 246 22.04 -21.58 -11.12
N PHE A 247 21.83 -20.34 -10.66
CA PHE A 247 22.77 -19.23 -10.77
C PHE A 247 22.58 -18.25 -9.60
N GLU A 248 23.68 -17.73 -9.08
CA GLU A 248 23.71 -16.66 -8.09
C GLU A 248 24.97 -15.81 -8.31
N GLY A 249 24.79 -14.49 -8.52
CA GLY A 249 25.86 -13.57 -8.92
C GLY A 249 25.59 -12.12 -8.52
#